data_AF-A0A641MB03-F1
#
_entry.id   AF-A0A641MB03-F1
#
_cell.length_a   1.000
_cell.length_b   1.000
_cell.length_c   1.000
_cell.angle_alpha   90.00
_cell.angle_beta   90.00
_cell.angle_gamma   90.00
#
_symmetry.space_group_name_H-M   'P 1'
#
loop_
_entity.id
_entity.type
_entity.pdbx_description
1 polymer ?
#
loop_
_entity_poly.entity_id
_entity_poly.type
_entity_poly.pdbx_seq_one_letter_code
_entity_poly.pdbx_strand_id
1 'polypeptide(L)'
;MKSSVIGIFLLFVLPLCCIAQVEYCDYSPKFSAATVSKIQSYQSLKKNRNVVSGVESLFAYVRLSPGANVEDLCSCHNVHLNVGYNGLYTAVIPMDILESFAKEETVLDVDAGKEVHLMMDSVRILTHVDEVHVGIGLPTSYQGEGTIIGIIDRGFDFTHPNFRDENGDCRIRYVWDQNQFLVTSNSSYGYGLEYSTTEQILAAKRDMSGETHGTHVAGIATGSWDNVYKGIAPKSEIVLISVNGTEQGILDGIDFLLHYADEKNKPISINLSMGTVLGYKDGTDSFSILIDNLMKGKQGKLLSIAAGNEGHRKTTLTGTFNEAQKEIKSYLVPPSYDRDN
;
A
#
# COMPACT_ATOMS: atom_id res chain seq x y z
N MET A 1 18.18 -44.21 67.54
CA MET A 1 18.01 -44.56 66.11
C MET A 1 16.87 -43.71 65.53
N LYS A 2 17.20 -42.87 64.52
CA LYS A 2 16.35 -42.24 63.47
C LYS A 2 15.27 -41.22 63.95
N SER A 3 15.34 -39.91 63.68
CA SER A 3 15.11 -39.14 62.41
C SER A 3 13.70 -39.37 61.84
N SER A 4 12.82 -38.40 61.50
CA SER A 4 13.02 -37.08 60.87
C SER A 4 11.80 -36.11 61.01
N VAL A 5 12.13 -34.81 61.03
CA VAL A 5 11.51 -33.56 60.49
C VAL A 5 10.19 -33.63 59.70
N ILE A 6 9.30 -32.64 59.95
CA ILE A 6 8.46 -31.79 59.04
C ILE A 6 7.29 -31.26 59.91
N GLY A 7 6.88 -30.00 60.00
CA GLY A 7 7.20 -28.75 59.31
C GLY A 7 6.08 -27.75 59.68
N ILE A 8 6.46 -26.53 60.03
CA ILE A 8 5.64 -25.42 60.55
C ILE A 8 4.88 -24.73 59.40
N PHE A 9 3.65 -24.24 59.64
CA PHE A 9 3.10 -22.91 59.28
C PHE A 9 1.59 -22.94 58.98
N LEU A 10 0.80 -22.31 59.85
CA LEU A 10 -0.55 -21.83 59.53
C LEU A 10 -0.77 -20.53 60.32
N LEU A 11 -0.23 -19.45 59.78
CA LEU A 11 -0.32 -18.08 60.29
C LEU A 11 -0.75 -17.18 59.12
N PHE A 12 -1.81 -16.40 59.37
CA PHE A 12 -2.32 -15.26 58.58
C PHE A 12 -2.94 -15.53 57.20
N VAL A 13 -4.26 -15.73 57.21
CA VAL A 13 -5.14 -15.36 56.09
C VAL A 13 -5.65 -13.94 56.35
N LEU A 14 -4.89 -12.94 55.91
CA LEU A 14 -5.34 -11.57 55.72
C LEU A 14 -5.77 -11.45 54.24
N PRO A 15 -6.99 -11.03 53.90
CA PRO A 15 -7.30 -10.72 52.52
C PRO A 15 -6.62 -9.39 52.18
N LEU A 16 -5.48 -9.46 51.48
CA LEU A 16 -5.01 -8.32 50.69
C LEU A 16 -6.06 -8.07 49.59
N CYS A 17 -7.04 -7.23 49.90
CA CYS A 17 -7.73 -6.47 48.86
C CYS A 17 -6.70 -5.50 48.29
N CYS A 18 -5.96 -5.92 47.26
CA CYS A 18 -5.26 -5.02 46.37
C CYS A 18 -6.33 -4.16 45.67
N ILE A 19 -6.72 -3.04 46.28
CA ILE A 19 -7.40 -1.98 45.55
C ILE A 19 -6.38 -1.51 44.53
N ALA A 20 -6.58 -1.89 43.26
CA ALA A 20 -5.91 -1.20 42.16
C ALA A 20 -6.29 0.28 42.32
N GLN A 21 -5.34 1.10 42.76
CA GLN A 21 -5.56 2.53 42.89
C GLN A 21 -5.85 3.04 41.48
N VAL A 22 -7.06 3.54 41.25
CA VAL A 22 -7.41 4.18 39.99
C VAL A 22 -6.53 5.43 39.90
N GLU A 23 -5.51 5.40 39.04
CA GLU A 23 -4.75 6.60 38.71
C GLU A 23 -5.70 7.54 37.95
N TYR A 24 -6.09 8.63 38.60
CA TYR A 24 -6.83 9.71 37.97
C TYR A 24 -5.83 10.68 37.34
N CYS A 25 -5.98 11.00 36.07
CA CYS A 25 -5.15 11.96 35.36
C CYS A 25 -6.05 13.08 34.85
N ASP A 26 -5.80 14.30 35.34
CA ASP A 26 -6.50 15.51 34.89
C ASP A 26 -5.84 16.05 33.62
N TYR A 27 -6.65 16.34 32.62
CA TYR A 27 -6.23 16.98 31.38
C TYR A 27 -6.86 18.36 31.25
N SER A 28 -6.18 19.27 30.54
CA SER A 28 -6.76 20.58 30.24
C SER A 28 -8.12 20.42 29.55
N PRO A 29 -9.16 21.17 29.96
CA PRO A 29 -10.47 21.13 29.30
C PRO A 29 -10.44 21.69 27.88
N LYS A 30 -9.32 22.31 27.47
CA LYS A 30 -9.08 22.82 26.11
C LYS A 30 -8.59 21.73 25.15
N PHE A 31 -8.42 20.50 25.62
CA PHE A 31 -7.99 19.38 24.79
C PHE A 31 -9.17 18.62 24.23
N SER A 32 -9.14 18.36 22.92
CA SER A 32 -10.02 17.37 22.32
C SER A 32 -9.71 15.97 22.83
N ALA A 33 -10.67 15.04 22.70
CA ALA A 33 -10.45 13.62 23.02
C ALA A 33 -9.28 13.03 22.22
N ALA A 34 -9.08 13.47 20.97
CA ALA A 34 -7.96 13.06 20.14
C ALA A 34 -6.63 13.55 20.72
N THR A 35 -6.57 14.79 21.19
CA THR A 35 -5.38 15.35 21.88
C THR A 35 -5.06 14.54 23.14
N VAL A 36 -6.06 14.22 23.97
CA VAL A 36 -5.87 13.38 25.17
C VAL A 36 -5.34 11.99 24.79
N SER A 37 -5.88 11.36 23.75
CA SER A 37 -5.41 10.05 23.25
C SER A 37 -3.94 10.10 22.82
N LYS A 38 -3.49 11.20 22.21
CA LYS A 38 -2.08 11.41 21.84
C LYS A 38 -1.19 11.60 23.06
N ILE A 39 -1.64 12.34 24.08
CA ILE A 39 -0.91 12.49 25.35
C ILE A 39 -0.71 11.14 26.03
N GLN A 40 -1.76 10.32 26.12
CA GLN A 40 -1.68 8.98 26.73
C GLN A 40 -0.71 8.06 25.99
N SER A 41 -0.74 8.09 24.66
CA SER A 41 0.17 7.31 23.82
C SER A 41 1.63 7.73 24.05
N TYR A 42 1.90 9.04 24.06
CA TYR A 42 3.22 9.60 24.34
C TYR A 42 3.75 9.21 25.73
N GLN A 43 2.91 9.33 26.76
CA GLN A 43 3.28 8.94 28.13
C GLN A 43 3.59 7.45 28.25
N SER A 44 2.83 6.59 27.57
CA SER A 44 3.05 5.14 27.53
C SER A 44 4.37 4.78 26.86
N LEU A 45 4.71 5.44 25.75
CA LEU A 45 5.99 5.26 25.06
C LEU A 45 7.17 5.70 25.92
N LYS A 46 7.04 6.83 26.64
CA LYS A 46 8.08 7.35 27.55
C LYS A 46 8.35 6.43 28.73
N LYS A 47 7.32 5.75 29.26
CA LYS A 47 7.47 4.74 30.34
C LYS A 47 8.21 3.48 29.87
N ASN A 48 8.02 3.08 28.61
CA ASN A 48 8.52 1.80 28.06
C ASN A 48 9.92 1.86 27.42
N ARG A 49 10.46 3.05 27.11
CA ARG A 49 11.77 3.21 26.47
C ARG A 49 12.69 4.09 27.30
N ASN A 50 13.84 3.54 27.72
CA ASN A 50 14.90 4.29 28.42
C ASN A 50 15.60 5.36 27.57
N VAL A 51 15.33 5.47 26.27
CA VAL A 51 15.86 6.53 25.40
C VAL A 51 14.89 6.77 24.25
N VAL A 52 14.15 7.88 24.28
CA VAL A 52 13.64 8.52 23.05
C VAL A 52 14.42 9.82 22.92
N SER A 53 15.48 9.81 22.11
CA SER A 53 16.23 11.01 21.78
C SER A 53 15.53 11.74 20.64
N GLY A 54 14.47 12.47 20.97
CA GLY A 54 13.73 13.30 20.02
C GLY A 54 12.58 14.01 20.72
N VAL A 55 12.38 15.29 20.40
CA VAL A 55 11.20 16.04 20.82
C VAL A 55 10.04 15.54 19.96
N GLU A 56 9.20 14.68 20.53
CA GLU A 56 7.95 14.26 19.88
C GLU A 56 6.99 15.46 19.87
N SER A 57 6.41 15.77 18.72
CA SER A 57 5.53 16.93 18.55
C SER A 57 4.11 16.49 18.21
N LEU A 58 3.13 17.21 18.76
CA LEU A 58 1.74 17.15 18.36
C LEU A 58 1.54 18.01 17.11
N PHE A 59 0.90 17.43 16.09
CA PHE A 59 0.32 18.16 14.98
C PHE A 59 -1.17 18.38 15.28
N ALA A 60 -1.60 19.62 15.39
CA ALA A 60 -2.94 19.95 15.86
C ALA A 60 -3.52 21.18 15.16
N TYR A 61 -4.80 21.42 15.39
CA TYR A 61 -5.45 22.71 15.26
C TYR A 61 -5.43 23.42 16.61
N VAL A 62 -5.13 24.71 16.61
CA VAL A 62 -5.16 25.57 17.79
C VAL A 62 -6.10 26.72 17.50
N ARG A 63 -7.08 26.92 18.38
CA ARG A 63 -7.91 28.11 18.38
C ARG A 63 -7.37 29.10 19.38
N LEU A 64 -7.12 30.32 18.93
CA LEU A 64 -6.69 31.44 19.76
C LEU A 64 -7.84 32.43 19.98
N SER A 65 -7.77 33.17 21.08
CA SER A 65 -8.68 34.28 21.35
C SER A 65 -8.47 35.41 20.34
N PRO A 66 -9.51 36.21 20.04
CA PRO A 66 -9.35 37.42 19.23
C PRO A 66 -8.25 38.33 19.79
N GLY A 67 -7.36 38.81 18.94
CA GLY A 67 -6.25 39.70 19.33
C GLY A 67 -5.05 39.01 19.98
N ALA A 68 -5.00 37.68 20.03
CA ALA A 68 -3.82 36.95 20.48
C ALA A 68 -2.60 37.29 19.61
N ASN A 69 -1.46 37.58 20.25
CA ASN A 69 -0.20 37.78 19.53
C ASN A 69 0.44 36.42 19.19
N VAL A 70 0.34 36.04 17.93
CA VAL A 70 0.86 34.78 17.40
C VAL A 70 2.39 34.73 17.50
N GLU A 71 3.10 35.84 17.24
CA GLU A 71 4.56 35.86 17.28
C GLU A 71 5.09 35.65 18.70
N ASP A 72 4.45 36.29 19.69
CA ASP A 72 4.79 36.11 21.10
C ASP A 72 4.53 34.65 21.54
N LEU A 73 3.37 34.09 21.21
CA LEU A 73 3.05 32.69 21.55
C LEU A 73 4.05 31.70 20.96
N CYS A 74 4.39 31.85 19.67
CA CYS A 74 5.36 30.99 18.99
C CYS A 74 6.75 31.10 19.62
N SER A 75 7.22 32.32 19.93
CA SER A 75 8.55 32.57 20.49
C SER A 75 8.67 32.14 21.96
N CYS A 76 7.63 32.30 22.77
CA CYS A 76 7.63 31.91 24.19
C CYS A 76 7.57 30.39 24.39
N HIS A 77 6.81 29.66 23.57
CA HIS A 77 6.52 28.23 23.78
C HIS A 77 7.22 27.29 22.80
N ASN A 78 8.01 27.82 21.86
CA ASN A 78 8.62 27.05 20.78
C ASN A 78 7.58 26.23 19.98
N VAL A 79 6.42 26.85 19.75
CA VAL A 79 5.31 26.31 18.93
C VAL A 79 5.39 26.93 17.55
N HIS A 80 5.09 26.15 16.52
CA HIS A 80 4.96 26.66 15.17
C HIS A 80 3.50 26.70 14.74
N LEU A 81 2.93 27.90 14.63
CA LEU A 81 1.61 28.12 14.02
C LEU A 81 1.79 28.40 12.51
N ASN A 82 1.15 27.58 11.67
CA ASN A 82 1.32 27.59 10.22
C ASN A 82 0.09 28.18 9.50
N VAL A 83 -0.70 27.37 8.81
CA VAL A 83 -1.90 27.81 8.08
C VAL A 83 -2.91 28.35 9.08
N GLY A 84 -3.35 29.60 8.90
CA GLY A 84 -4.23 30.27 9.83
C GLY A 84 -5.34 31.07 9.16
N TYR A 85 -6.53 31.03 9.75
CA TYR A 85 -7.65 31.91 9.40
C TYR A 85 -8.49 32.23 10.63
N ASN A 86 -8.70 33.53 10.89
CA ASN A 86 -9.60 34.02 11.93
C ASN A 86 -9.39 33.37 13.32
N GLY A 87 -8.15 33.36 13.79
CA GLY A 87 -7.79 32.80 15.10
C GLY A 87 -7.69 31.27 15.16
N LEU A 88 -7.92 30.55 14.06
CA LEU A 88 -7.71 29.10 13.98
C LEU A 88 -6.43 28.83 13.18
N TYR A 89 -5.52 28.03 13.74
CA TYR A 89 -4.22 27.72 13.14
C TYR A 89 -3.96 26.22 13.14
N THR A 90 -3.28 25.69 12.11
CA THR A 90 -2.54 24.44 12.26
C THR A 90 -1.27 24.69 13.07
N ALA A 91 -0.89 23.77 13.96
CA ALA A 91 0.20 23.94 14.90
C ALA A 91 1.09 22.69 14.97
N VAL A 92 2.39 22.92 15.19
CA VAL A 92 3.35 21.91 15.65
C VAL A 92 3.75 22.28 17.07
N ILE A 93 3.36 21.46 18.05
CA ILE A 93 3.52 21.73 19.48
C ILE A 93 4.37 20.62 20.10
N PRO A 94 5.54 20.91 20.67
CA PRO A 94 6.30 19.90 21.42
C PRO A 94 5.45 19.26 22.53
N MET A 95 5.45 17.92 22.63
CA MET A 95 4.57 17.19 23.56
C MET A 95 4.88 17.49 25.04
N ASP A 96 6.11 17.88 25.35
CA ASP A 96 6.57 18.25 26.69
C ASP A 96 6.06 19.62 27.17
N ILE A 97 5.79 20.54 26.24
CA ILE A 97 5.25 21.89 26.55
C ILE A 97 3.75 22.01 26.29
N LEU A 98 3.10 20.98 25.74
CA LEU A 98 1.67 21.00 25.38
C LEU A 98 0.76 21.43 26.54
N GLU A 99 1.00 20.91 27.74
CA GLU A 99 0.23 21.27 28.94
C GLU A 99 0.44 22.72 29.38
N SER A 100 1.66 23.25 29.29
CA SER A 100 1.92 24.67 29.59
C SER A 100 1.36 25.59 28.52
N PHE A 101 1.47 25.21 27.24
CA PHE A 101 0.91 25.95 26.13
C PHE A 101 -0.61 26.04 26.23
N ALA A 102 -1.28 24.96 26.61
CA ALA A 102 -2.74 24.97 26.82
C ALA A 102 -3.17 25.86 28.00
N LYS A 103 -2.29 26.18 28.95
CA LYS A 103 -2.62 27.07 30.08
C LYS A 103 -2.65 28.54 29.68
N GLU A 104 -2.07 28.93 28.55
CA GLU A 104 -2.15 30.30 28.04
C GLU A 104 -3.61 30.72 27.87
N GLU A 105 -3.97 31.89 28.41
CA GLU A 105 -5.34 32.41 28.35
C GLU A 105 -5.80 32.62 26.90
N THR A 106 -4.86 32.97 26.04
CA THR A 106 -5.09 33.20 24.61
C THR A 106 -5.31 31.91 23.83
N VAL A 107 -4.94 30.74 24.36
CA VAL A 107 -5.24 29.44 23.76
C VAL A 107 -6.62 29.00 24.24
N LEU A 108 -7.56 28.85 23.31
CA LEU A 108 -8.94 28.47 23.60
C LEU A 108 -9.18 26.97 23.44
N ASP A 109 -8.51 26.34 22.47
CA ASP A 109 -8.72 24.93 22.12
C ASP A 109 -7.47 24.39 21.42
N VAL A 110 -7.14 23.12 21.68
CA VAL A 110 -6.08 22.36 21.00
C VAL A 110 -6.65 21.00 20.59
N ASP A 111 -6.85 20.84 19.29
CA ASP A 111 -7.45 19.67 18.68
C ASP A 111 -6.47 18.96 17.75
N ALA A 112 -5.99 17.78 18.12
CA ALA A 112 -5.16 16.93 17.29
C ALA A 112 -5.84 16.50 15.97
N GLY A 113 -7.14 16.74 15.81
CA GLY A 113 -7.90 16.40 14.63
C GLY A 113 -8.15 14.90 14.53
N LYS A 114 -8.42 14.43 13.32
CA LYS A 114 -8.67 13.02 13.03
C LYS A 114 -7.46 12.42 12.34
N GLU A 115 -7.13 11.19 12.71
CA GLU A 115 -6.18 10.40 11.94
C GLU A 115 -6.76 10.04 10.59
N VAL A 116 -5.92 10.13 9.56
CA VAL A 116 -6.21 9.57 8.24
C VAL A 116 -5.57 8.19 8.18
N HIS A 117 -6.28 7.25 7.58
CA HIS A 117 -5.82 5.88 7.44
C HIS A 117 -5.79 5.48 5.96
N LEU A 118 -4.88 4.58 5.61
CA LEU A 118 -4.91 3.92 4.30
C LEU A 118 -6.16 3.03 4.26
N MET A 119 -6.89 3.03 3.15
CA MET A 119 -8.26 2.46 3.09
C MET A 119 -8.35 1.19 2.23
N MET A 120 -7.24 0.51 1.94
CA MET A 120 -7.27 -0.70 1.11
C MET A 120 -7.75 -1.95 1.86
N ASP A 121 -8.03 -1.83 3.15
CA ASP A 121 -8.60 -2.87 4.01
C ASP A 121 -10.07 -3.18 3.69
N SER A 122 -10.82 -2.17 3.23
CA SER A 122 -12.27 -2.27 3.02
C SER A 122 -12.67 -3.09 1.79
N VAL A 123 -11.79 -3.20 0.78
CA VAL A 123 -12.12 -3.86 -0.50
C VAL A 123 -12.46 -5.33 -0.28
N ARG A 124 -11.71 -6.06 0.54
CA ARG A 124 -11.98 -7.49 0.78
C ARG A 124 -13.33 -7.72 1.44
N ILE A 125 -13.71 -6.84 2.37
CA ILE A 125 -14.99 -6.90 3.07
C ILE A 125 -16.13 -6.62 2.09
N LEU A 126 -16.05 -5.53 1.33
CA LEU A 126 -17.11 -5.11 0.41
C LEU A 126 -17.30 -6.03 -0.80
N THR A 127 -16.29 -6.83 -1.13
CA THR A 127 -16.34 -7.80 -2.24
C THR A 127 -16.49 -9.25 -1.74
N HIS A 128 -16.72 -9.45 -0.44
CA HIS A 128 -16.89 -10.76 0.19
C HIS A 128 -15.68 -11.71 -0.01
N VAL A 129 -14.47 -11.17 -0.20
CA VAL A 129 -13.26 -11.97 -0.38
C VAL A 129 -12.90 -12.75 0.89
N ASP A 130 -13.15 -12.15 2.06
CA ASP A 130 -12.90 -12.84 3.33
C ASP A 130 -13.78 -14.10 3.47
N GLU A 131 -15.02 -14.08 2.93
CA GLU A 131 -15.91 -15.24 2.87
C GLU A 131 -15.39 -16.32 1.92
N VAL A 132 -14.85 -15.92 0.75
CA VAL A 132 -14.19 -16.82 -0.21
C VAL A 132 -12.96 -17.51 0.42
N HIS A 133 -12.17 -16.77 1.20
CA HIS A 133 -10.96 -17.29 1.87
C HIS A 133 -11.26 -18.38 2.90
N VAL A 134 -12.46 -18.38 3.48
CA VAL A 134 -12.94 -19.42 4.43
C VAL A 134 -13.95 -20.40 3.81
N GLY A 135 -14.32 -20.21 2.54
CA GLY A 135 -15.20 -21.12 1.81
C GLY A 135 -16.70 -20.98 2.12
N ILE A 136 -17.15 -19.82 2.63
CA ILE A 136 -18.58 -19.58 2.86
C ILE A 136 -19.31 -19.58 1.51
N GLY A 137 -20.34 -20.43 1.39
CA GLY A 137 -21.11 -20.57 0.15
C GLY A 137 -20.37 -21.26 -1.00
N LEU A 138 -19.17 -21.81 -0.76
CA LEU A 138 -18.32 -22.46 -1.77
C LEU A 138 -17.98 -23.90 -1.35
N PRO A 139 -17.60 -24.77 -2.30
CA PRO A 139 -17.21 -26.15 -1.98
C PRO A 139 -15.96 -26.27 -1.11
N THR A 140 -15.10 -25.25 -1.12
CA THR A 140 -13.84 -25.18 -0.37
C THR A 140 -13.42 -23.72 -0.18
N SER A 141 -12.46 -23.47 0.70
CA SER A 141 -11.73 -22.20 0.78
C SER A 141 -10.86 -21.99 -0.45
N TYR A 142 -10.77 -20.73 -0.93
CA TYR A 142 -9.87 -20.34 -2.02
C TYR A 142 -8.99 -19.17 -1.59
N GLN A 143 -7.67 -19.35 -1.60
CA GLN A 143 -6.69 -18.29 -1.30
C GLN A 143 -5.58 -18.19 -2.38
N GLY A 144 -5.78 -18.84 -3.53
CA GLY A 144 -4.87 -18.83 -4.68
C GLY A 144 -3.91 -20.00 -4.75
N GLU A 145 -4.03 -21.00 -3.89
CA GLU A 145 -3.20 -22.20 -3.90
C GLU A 145 -3.20 -22.89 -5.27
N GLY A 146 -2.02 -23.27 -5.78
CA GLY A 146 -1.89 -23.94 -7.08
C GLY A 146 -2.06 -23.04 -8.30
N THR A 147 -2.23 -21.73 -8.11
CA THR A 147 -2.37 -20.75 -9.19
C THR A 147 -1.18 -19.80 -9.26
N ILE A 148 -0.95 -19.24 -10.45
CA ILE A 148 0.04 -18.18 -10.68
C ILE A 148 -0.68 -16.84 -10.81
N ILE A 149 -0.14 -15.81 -10.18
CA ILE A 149 -0.50 -14.42 -10.44
C ILE A 149 0.67 -13.77 -11.18
N GLY A 150 0.44 -13.46 -12.45
CA GLY A 150 1.37 -12.74 -13.31
C GLY A 150 1.09 -11.25 -13.26
N ILE A 151 2.11 -10.42 -13.04
CA ILE A 151 1.93 -8.97 -12.94
C ILE A 151 2.91 -8.28 -13.86
N ILE A 152 2.39 -7.46 -14.76
CA ILE A 152 3.18 -6.63 -15.68
C ILE A 152 3.09 -5.20 -15.16
N ASP A 153 4.17 -4.71 -14.54
CA ASP A 153 4.21 -3.41 -13.89
C ASP A 153 5.66 -2.88 -13.74
N ARG A 154 5.87 -1.84 -12.94
CA ARG A 154 7.17 -1.24 -12.63
C ARG A 154 7.27 -0.88 -11.15
N GLY A 155 8.47 -0.94 -10.58
CA GLY A 155 8.67 -0.54 -9.17
C GLY A 155 8.27 -1.62 -8.20
N PHE A 156 8.80 -2.82 -8.43
CA PHE A 156 8.70 -3.97 -7.56
C PHE A 156 9.81 -3.99 -6.52
N ASP A 157 9.44 -4.14 -5.25
CA ASP A 157 10.32 -4.54 -4.15
C ASP A 157 10.22 -6.05 -3.96
N PHE A 158 11.20 -6.79 -4.46
CA PHE A 158 11.26 -8.25 -4.35
C PHE A 158 11.53 -8.72 -2.92
N THR A 159 11.98 -7.82 -2.05
CA THR A 159 12.26 -8.11 -0.65
C THR A 159 11.06 -7.88 0.29
N HIS A 160 9.95 -7.37 -0.24
CA HIS A 160 8.82 -6.95 0.57
C HIS A 160 8.19 -8.12 1.35
N PRO A 161 7.90 -7.95 2.65
CA PRO A 161 7.37 -9.02 3.51
C PRO A 161 6.00 -9.57 3.05
N ASN A 162 5.19 -8.75 2.37
CA ASN A 162 3.94 -9.21 1.73
C ASN A 162 4.12 -10.33 0.71
N PHE A 163 5.33 -10.57 0.21
CA PHE A 163 5.61 -11.60 -0.80
C PHE A 163 6.32 -12.82 -0.21
N ARG A 164 6.11 -13.07 1.08
CA ARG A 164 6.57 -14.27 1.80
C ARG A 164 5.43 -15.24 2.05
N ASP A 165 5.70 -16.52 2.18
CA ASP A 165 4.71 -17.48 2.69
C ASP A 165 4.74 -17.55 4.23
N GLU A 166 3.95 -18.45 4.80
CA GLU A 166 3.84 -18.67 6.24
C GLU A 166 5.14 -19.14 6.90
N ASN A 167 6.08 -19.71 6.13
CA ASN A 167 7.40 -20.13 6.60
C ASN A 167 8.45 -19.01 6.44
N GLY A 168 8.08 -17.88 5.82
CA GLY A 168 8.97 -16.78 5.52
C GLY A 168 9.70 -16.91 4.17
N ASP A 169 9.37 -17.92 3.36
CA ASP A 169 10.01 -18.14 2.07
C ASP A 169 9.44 -17.21 0.99
N CYS A 170 10.26 -16.84 0.00
CA CYS A 170 9.83 -15.98 -1.10
C CYS A 170 8.79 -16.68 -1.99
N ARG A 171 7.65 -16.01 -2.25
CA ARG A 171 6.62 -16.47 -3.20
C ARG A 171 6.81 -15.98 -4.62
N ILE A 172 7.71 -15.02 -4.84
CA ILE A 172 8.12 -14.60 -6.18
C ILE A 172 9.01 -15.71 -6.75
N ARG A 173 8.50 -16.39 -7.78
CA ARG A 173 9.15 -17.57 -8.38
C ARG A 173 9.93 -17.23 -9.64
N TYR A 174 9.62 -16.11 -10.28
CA TYR A 174 10.32 -15.66 -11.47
C TYR A 174 10.11 -14.16 -11.65
N VAL A 175 11.14 -13.48 -12.15
CA VAL A 175 11.06 -12.08 -12.55
C VAL A 175 11.74 -11.92 -13.90
N TRP A 176 11.09 -11.21 -14.82
CA TRP A 176 11.76 -10.68 -16.02
C TRP A 176 11.82 -9.16 -15.92
N ASP A 177 13.03 -8.63 -15.78
CA ASP A 177 13.29 -7.19 -15.80
C ASP A 177 13.70 -6.71 -17.18
N GLN A 178 12.74 -6.18 -17.91
CA GLN A 178 12.91 -5.66 -19.27
C GLN A 178 13.71 -4.36 -19.32
N ASN A 179 13.95 -3.71 -18.17
CA ASN A 179 14.65 -2.42 -18.09
C ASN A 179 16.18 -2.56 -17.97
N GLN A 180 16.71 -3.79 -17.95
CA GLN A 180 18.15 -4.07 -17.84
C GLN A 180 18.85 -3.94 -19.21
N PHE A 181 18.91 -2.72 -19.75
CA PHE A 181 19.47 -2.45 -21.08
C PHE A 181 21.00 -2.42 -21.15
N LEU A 182 21.69 -2.29 -20.01
CA LEU A 182 23.14 -2.12 -19.94
C LEU A 182 23.91 -3.44 -19.72
N VAL A 183 23.20 -4.55 -19.61
CA VAL A 183 23.77 -5.87 -19.38
C VAL A 183 23.42 -6.79 -20.55
N THR A 184 24.25 -7.82 -20.77
CA THR A 184 23.93 -8.86 -21.74
C THR A 184 22.66 -9.58 -21.29
N SER A 185 21.66 -9.59 -22.17
CA SER A 185 20.41 -10.28 -21.89
C SER A 185 20.63 -11.79 -21.75
N ASN A 186 19.94 -12.39 -20.78
CA ASN A 186 19.79 -13.84 -20.65
C ASN A 186 18.38 -14.30 -21.05
N SER A 187 17.56 -13.41 -21.62
CA SER A 187 16.20 -13.70 -22.03
C SER A 187 16.13 -14.26 -23.43
N SER A 188 15.22 -15.20 -23.65
CA SER A 188 14.92 -15.73 -25.00
C SER A 188 14.35 -14.68 -25.95
N TYR A 189 13.83 -13.57 -25.42
CA TYR A 189 13.33 -12.43 -26.19
C TYR A 189 14.45 -11.49 -26.67
N GLY A 190 15.70 -11.72 -26.25
CA GLY A 190 16.87 -10.97 -26.69
C GLY A 190 17.10 -9.64 -25.97
N TYR A 191 16.31 -9.31 -24.95
CA TYR A 191 16.49 -8.11 -24.11
C TYR A 191 16.05 -8.33 -22.66
N GLY A 192 16.51 -7.44 -21.78
CA GLY A 192 16.22 -7.53 -20.35
C GLY A 192 16.95 -8.69 -19.66
N LEU A 193 16.70 -8.84 -18.36
CA LEU A 193 17.34 -9.83 -17.51
C LEU A 193 16.29 -10.63 -16.73
N GLU A 194 16.40 -11.95 -16.78
CA GLU A 194 15.56 -12.89 -16.07
C GLU A 194 16.22 -13.35 -14.77
N TYR A 195 15.47 -13.29 -13.68
CA TYR A 195 15.81 -13.84 -12.38
C TYR A 195 14.93 -15.07 -12.13
N SER A 196 15.53 -16.26 -12.26
CA SER A 196 14.82 -17.54 -12.23
C SER A 196 14.95 -18.30 -10.90
N THR A 197 15.80 -17.81 -9.98
CA THR A 197 15.94 -18.35 -8.63
C THR A 197 15.66 -17.32 -7.55
N THR A 198 15.22 -17.77 -6.38
CA THR A 198 14.97 -16.92 -5.22
C THR A 198 16.21 -16.09 -4.86
N GLU A 199 17.41 -16.67 -4.93
CA GLU A 199 18.66 -15.99 -4.60
C GLU A 199 18.93 -14.83 -5.56
N GLN A 200 18.70 -15.02 -6.86
CA GLN A 200 18.84 -13.96 -7.87
C GLN A 200 17.84 -12.84 -7.62
N ILE A 201 16.57 -13.20 -7.38
CA ILE A 201 15.48 -12.25 -7.11
C ILE A 201 15.80 -11.40 -5.87
N LEU A 202 16.22 -12.04 -4.76
CA LEU A 202 16.55 -11.34 -3.53
C LEU A 202 17.85 -10.53 -3.63
N ALA A 203 18.82 -10.98 -4.44
CA ALA A 203 20.04 -10.23 -4.71
C ALA A 203 19.77 -8.96 -5.54
N ALA A 204 18.85 -9.03 -6.50
CA ALA A 204 18.40 -7.86 -7.27
C ALA A 204 17.68 -6.83 -6.36
N LYS A 205 16.98 -7.31 -5.33
CA LYS A 205 16.19 -6.54 -4.34
C LYS A 205 14.99 -5.80 -4.91
N ARG A 206 15.18 -5.05 -6.00
CA ARG A 206 14.18 -4.25 -6.68
C ARG A 206 14.57 -4.03 -8.14
N ASP A 207 13.62 -3.59 -8.96
CA ASP A 207 13.84 -3.15 -10.35
C ASP A 207 14.20 -1.64 -10.43
N MET A 208 13.20 -0.76 -10.50
CA MET A 208 13.31 0.68 -10.77
C MET A 208 13.30 1.49 -9.47
N SER A 209 14.48 1.97 -9.05
CA SER A 209 14.59 2.79 -7.84
C SER A 209 13.85 4.12 -7.98
N GLY A 210 12.78 4.30 -7.20
CA GLY A 210 11.93 5.50 -7.21
C GLY A 210 10.50 5.27 -7.71
N GLU A 211 10.22 4.07 -8.23
CA GLU A 211 8.88 3.62 -8.57
C GLU A 211 8.39 2.60 -7.53
N THR A 212 7.08 2.59 -7.25
CA THR A 212 6.46 1.68 -6.27
C THR A 212 5.11 1.11 -6.72
N HIS A 213 4.61 1.54 -7.88
CA HIS A 213 3.30 1.17 -8.40
C HIS A 213 3.11 -0.36 -8.46
N GLY A 214 4.06 -1.08 -9.04
CA GLY A 214 4.04 -2.54 -9.17
C GLY A 214 4.02 -3.27 -7.83
N THR A 215 4.78 -2.79 -6.83
CA THR A 215 4.72 -3.35 -5.46
C THR A 215 3.33 -3.19 -4.86
N HIS A 216 2.71 -2.02 -5.04
CA HIS A 216 1.37 -1.75 -4.55
C HIS A 216 0.33 -2.66 -5.24
N VAL A 217 0.38 -2.76 -6.57
CA VAL A 217 -0.48 -3.66 -7.37
C VAL A 217 -0.31 -5.12 -6.95
N ALA A 218 0.93 -5.59 -6.81
CA ALA A 218 1.22 -6.94 -6.35
C ALA A 218 0.76 -7.21 -4.92
N GLY A 219 0.84 -6.21 -4.04
CA GLY A 219 0.31 -6.27 -2.69
C GLY A 219 -1.20 -6.50 -2.66
N ILE A 220 -1.95 -5.78 -3.49
CA ILE A 220 -3.41 -5.97 -3.62
C ILE A 220 -3.72 -7.38 -4.09
N ALA A 221 -3.07 -7.81 -5.18
CA ALA A 221 -3.37 -9.10 -5.79
C ALA A 221 -2.95 -10.28 -4.90
N THR A 222 -1.80 -10.20 -4.23
CA THR A 222 -1.14 -11.39 -3.66
C THR A 222 -0.63 -11.22 -2.23
N GLY A 223 -0.75 -10.06 -1.60
CA GLY A 223 -0.15 -9.79 -0.30
C GLY A 223 -0.56 -10.79 0.78
N SER A 224 0.41 -11.34 1.52
CA SER A 224 0.17 -12.40 2.52
C SER A 224 0.43 -11.99 3.96
N TRP A 225 1.00 -10.81 4.20
CA TRP A 225 1.32 -10.40 5.56
C TRP A 225 0.05 -10.36 6.43
N ASP A 226 0.18 -10.84 7.65
CA ASP A 226 -0.95 -10.97 8.57
C ASP A 226 -1.31 -9.61 9.17
N ASN A 227 -2.03 -8.81 8.39
CA ASN A 227 -2.61 -7.54 8.79
C ASN A 227 -3.90 -7.25 8.00
N VAL A 228 -4.50 -6.09 8.26
CA VAL A 228 -5.74 -5.64 7.61
C VAL A 228 -5.62 -5.46 6.10
N TYR A 229 -4.40 -5.26 5.56
CA TYR A 229 -4.11 -5.02 4.14
C TYR A 229 -3.68 -6.29 3.36
N LYS A 230 -4.06 -7.49 3.83
CA LYS A 230 -3.89 -8.74 3.08
C LYS A 230 -4.49 -8.66 1.66
N GLY A 231 -3.84 -9.31 0.70
CA GLY A 231 -4.27 -9.35 -0.69
C GLY A 231 -5.33 -10.41 -0.99
N ILE A 232 -5.73 -10.50 -2.26
CA ILE A 232 -6.82 -11.37 -2.73
C ILE A 232 -6.39 -12.85 -2.82
N ALA A 233 -5.19 -13.14 -3.33
CA ALA A 233 -4.66 -14.48 -3.52
C ALA A 233 -3.36 -14.67 -2.69
N PRO A 234 -3.44 -14.64 -1.34
CA PRO A 234 -2.27 -14.63 -0.47
C PRO A 234 -1.43 -15.92 -0.50
N LYS A 235 -1.93 -16.99 -1.12
CA LYS A 235 -1.20 -18.27 -1.27
C LYS A 235 -0.86 -18.62 -2.72
N SER A 236 -0.99 -17.67 -3.64
CA SER A 236 -0.56 -17.87 -5.03
C SER A 236 0.96 -17.80 -5.18
N GLU A 237 1.45 -18.39 -6.27
CA GLU A 237 2.79 -18.10 -6.80
C GLU A 237 2.77 -16.76 -7.54
N ILE A 238 3.89 -16.03 -7.49
CA ILE A 238 4.01 -14.71 -8.08
C ILE A 238 5.06 -14.75 -9.19
N VAL A 239 4.70 -14.24 -10.37
CA VAL A 239 5.63 -13.99 -11.48
C VAL A 239 5.51 -12.55 -11.91
N LEU A 240 6.64 -11.85 -11.99
CA LEU A 240 6.66 -10.40 -12.24
C LEU A 240 7.37 -10.07 -13.54
N ILE A 241 6.80 -9.15 -14.31
CA ILE A 241 7.43 -8.54 -15.48
C ILE A 241 7.64 -7.06 -15.16
N SER A 242 8.88 -6.67 -14.89
CA SER A 242 9.28 -5.26 -14.79
C SER A 242 9.37 -4.72 -16.21
N VAL A 243 8.30 -4.07 -16.67
CA VAL A 243 8.09 -3.79 -18.09
C VAL A 243 8.87 -2.56 -18.56
N ASN A 244 9.31 -2.56 -19.81
CA ASN A 244 10.02 -1.44 -20.44
C ASN A 244 9.13 -0.25 -20.81
N GLY A 245 7.83 -0.29 -20.48
CA GLY A 245 6.87 0.80 -20.68
C GLY A 245 6.43 0.98 -22.12
N THR A 246 6.58 -0.05 -22.95
CA THR A 246 6.10 -0.08 -24.34
C THR A 246 5.02 -1.14 -24.49
N GLU A 247 4.08 -0.95 -25.42
CA GLU A 247 3.09 -1.97 -25.79
C GLU A 247 3.74 -3.28 -26.25
N GLN A 248 4.89 -3.19 -26.92
CA GLN A 248 5.68 -4.35 -27.32
C GLN A 248 6.20 -5.13 -26.10
N GLY A 249 6.79 -4.45 -25.12
CA GLY A 249 7.25 -5.11 -23.88
C GLY A 249 6.11 -5.72 -23.07
N ILE A 250 4.92 -5.10 -23.10
CA ILE A 250 3.71 -5.67 -22.50
C ILE A 250 3.32 -6.98 -23.21
N LEU A 251 3.25 -6.98 -24.54
CA LEU A 251 2.92 -8.17 -25.34
C LEU A 251 3.88 -9.32 -25.07
N ASP A 252 5.18 -9.07 -25.12
CA ASP A 252 6.18 -10.08 -24.82
C ASP A 252 6.06 -10.56 -23.37
N GLY A 253 5.75 -9.66 -22.43
CA GLY A 253 5.48 -10.01 -21.03
C GLY A 253 4.29 -10.95 -20.88
N ILE A 254 3.22 -10.74 -21.65
CA ILE A 254 2.05 -11.64 -21.67
C ILE A 254 2.47 -13.01 -22.23
N ASP A 255 3.16 -13.05 -23.37
CA ASP A 255 3.63 -14.31 -23.97
C ASP A 255 4.56 -15.08 -23.02
N PHE A 256 5.48 -14.38 -22.35
CA PHE A 256 6.37 -14.94 -21.34
C PHE A 256 5.58 -15.60 -20.20
N LEU A 257 4.59 -14.91 -19.64
CA LEU A 257 3.76 -15.41 -18.55
C LEU A 257 2.93 -16.63 -18.94
N LEU A 258 2.40 -16.64 -20.17
CA LEU A 258 1.68 -17.78 -20.72
C LEU A 258 2.59 -19.01 -20.86
N HIS A 259 3.78 -18.83 -21.44
CA HIS A 259 4.78 -19.89 -21.56
C HIS A 259 5.22 -20.43 -20.20
N TYR A 260 5.52 -19.56 -19.23
CA TYR A 260 5.86 -19.96 -17.87
C TYR A 260 4.75 -20.80 -17.24
N ALA A 261 3.48 -20.35 -17.36
CA ALA A 261 2.35 -21.07 -16.78
C ALA A 261 2.09 -22.42 -17.48
N ASP A 262 2.33 -22.52 -18.79
CA ASP A 262 2.24 -23.77 -19.55
C ASP A 262 3.37 -24.74 -19.14
N GLU A 263 4.61 -24.27 -18.96
CA GLU A 263 5.73 -25.07 -18.45
C GLU A 263 5.46 -25.62 -17.04
N LYS A 264 4.87 -24.81 -16.16
CA LYS A 264 4.50 -25.25 -14.81
C LYS A 264 3.20 -26.05 -14.75
N ASN A 265 2.48 -26.18 -15.87
CA ASN A 265 1.16 -26.80 -15.95
C ASN A 265 0.18 -26.25 -14.90
N LYS A 266 0.11 -24.92 -14.78
CA LYS A 266 -0.73 -24.20 -13.80
C LYS A 266 -1.65 -23.17 -14.47
N PRO A 267 -2.84 -22.91 -13.89
CA PRO A 267 -3.64 -21.75 -14.27
C PRO A 267 -2.93 -20.46 -13.86
N ILE A 268 -3.20 -19.39 -14.61
CA ILE A 268 -2.62 -18.06 -14.35
C ILE A 268 -3.66 -16.96 -14.54
N SER A 269 -3.65 -15.99 -13.62
CA SER A 269 -4.30 -14.69 -13.80
C SER A 269 -3.22 -13.63 -14.01
N ILE A 270 -3.27 -12.97 -15.16
CA ILE A 270 -2.35 -11.91 -15.56
C ILE A 270 -3.03 -10.57 -15.30
N ASN A 271 -2.35 -9.67 -14.61
CA ASN A 271 -2.79 -8.32 -14.35
C ASN A 271 -1.89 -7.30 -15.07
N LEU A 272 -2.53 -6.39 -15.81
CA LEU A 272 -1.92 -5.25 -16.46
C LEU A 272 -2.58 -3.96 -15.93
N SER A 273 -1.96 -3.33 -14.93
CA SER A 273 -2.44 -2.08 -14.31
C SER A 273 -1.87 -0.84 -15.01
N MET A 274 -1.76 -0.89 -16.33
CA MET A 274 -1.31 0.22 -17.18
C MET A 274 -1.93 0.12 -18.57
N GLY A 275 -1.86 1.21 -19.33
CA GLY A 275 -2.35 1.26 -20.71
C GLY A 275 -2.15 2.64 -21.31
N THR A 276 -2.55 2.81 -22.56
CA THR A 276 -2.52 4.08 -23.30
C THR A 276 -3.90 4.40 -23.89
N VAL A 277 -4.26 5.68 -23.95
CA VAL A 277 -5.48 6.12 -24.65
C VAL A 277 -5.24 6.41 -26.13
N LEU A 278 -3.99 6.43 -26.57
CA LEU A 278 -3.64 6.62 -27.98
C LEU A 278 -4.05 5.40 -28.81
N GLY A 279 -4.24 5.61 -30.11
CA GLY A 279 -4.62 4.57 -31.06
C GLY A 279 -6.13 4.32 -31.19
N TYR A 280 -6.47 3.43 -32.12
CA TYR A 280 -7.85 3.02 -32.37
C TYR A 280 -8.36 2.13 -31.23
N LYS A 281 -9.67 2.19 -30.96
CA LYS A 281 -10.34 1.40 -29.91
C LYS A 281 -11.34 0.41 -30.50
N ASP A 282 -11.16 0.06 -31.77
CA ASP A 282 -11.99 -0.88 -32.53
C ASP A 282 -11.37 -2.29 -32.64
N GLY A 283 -10.22 -2.51 -31.97
CA GLY A 283 -9.51 -3.79 -31.94
C GLY A 283 -8.67 -4.08 -33.19
N THR A 284 -8.52 -3.11 -34.10
CA THR A 284 -7.77 -3.30 -35.35
C THR A 284 -6.28 -2.98 -35.23
N ASP A 285 -5.85 -2.43 -34.11
CA ASP A 285 -4.44 -2.15 -33.85
C ASP A 285 -3.64 -3.45 -33.60
N SER A 286 -2.33 -3.37 -33.81
CA SER A 286 -1.43 -4.52 -33.70
C SER A 286 -1.42 -5.14 -32.30
N PHE A 287 -1.58 -4.32 -31.25
CA PHE A 287 -1.56 -4.80 -29.87
C PHE A 287 -2.79 -5.66 -29.58
N SER A 288 -3.98 -5.15 -29.92
CA SER A 288 -5.25 -5.88 -29.80
C SER A 288 -5.23 -7.19 -30.58
N ILE A 289 -4.80 -7.17 -31.85
CA ILE A 289 -4.75 -8.37 -32.70
C ILE A 289 -3.82 -9.44 -32.10
N LEU A 290 -2.65 -9.04 -31.58
CA LEU A 290 -1.69 -9.99 -31.03
C LEU A 290 -2.17 -10.58 -29.69
N ILE A 291 -2.73 -9.76 -28.79
CA ILE A 291 -3.31 -10.27 -27.54
C ILE A 291 -4.44 -11.26 -27.81
N ASP A 292 -5.35 -10.92 -28.73
CA ASP A 292 -6.45 -11.80 -29.09
C ASP A 292 -5.93 -13.16 -29.56
N ASN A 293 -4.89 -13.16 -30.40
CA ASN A 293 -4.27 -14.40 -30.88
C ASN A 293 -3.56 -15.18 -29.77
N LEU A 294 -2.84 -14.52 -28.86
CA LEU A 294 -2.16 -15.17 -27.73
C LEU A 294 -3.14 -15.84 -26.77
N MET A 295 -4.29 -15.18 -26.52
CA MET A 295 -5.28 -15.64 -25.55
C MET A 295 -6.29 -16.64 -26.15
N LYS A 296 -6.46 -16.67 -27.47
CA LYS A 296 -7.48 -17.48 -28.15
C LYS A 296 -7.38 -18.96 -27.79
N GLY A 297 -8.48 -19.48 -27.23
CA GLY A 297 -8.62 -20.90 -26.89
C GLY A 297 -7.78 -21.38 -25.70
N LYS A 298 -7.07 -20.48 -25.01
CA LYS A 298 -6.33 -20.82 -23.79
C LYS A 298 -7.31 -21.09 -22.64
N GLN A 299 -7.13 -22.22 -21.95
CA GLN A 299 -7.92 -22.58 -20.77
C GLN A 299 -7.15 -22.29 -19.48
N GLY A 300 -7.83 -21.76 -18.46
CA GLY A 300 -7.22 -21.43 -17.18
C GLY A 300 -6.24 -20.25 -17.23
N LYS A 301 -6.30 -19.43 -18.28
CA LYS A 301 -5.48 -18.23 -18.47
C LYS A 301 -6.42 -17.02 -18.53
N LEU A 302 -6.28 -16.08 -17.61
CA LEU A 302 -7.09 -14.86 -17.57
C LEU A 302 -6.18 -13.64 -17.69
N LEU A 303 -6.64 -12.62 -18.42
CA LEU A 303 -5.96 -11.33 -18.56
C LEU A 303 -6.92 -10.23 -18.08
N SER A 304 -6.48 -9.48 -17.07
CA SER A 304 -7.20 -8.31 -16.53
C SER A 304 -6.41 -7.05 -16.85
N ILE A 305 -7.07 -6.07 -17.47
CA ILE A 305 -6.45 -4.83 -17.93
C ILE A 305 -7.21 -3.65 -17.31
N ALA A 306 -6.50 -2.64 -16.83
CA ALA A 306 -7.11 -1.40 -16.34
C ALA A 306 -7.84 -0.65 -17.47
N ALA A 307 -9.04 -0.13 -17.18
CA ALA A 307 -9.86 0.56 -18.19
C ALA A 307 -9.30 1.94 -18.63
N GLY A 308 -8.38 2.52 -17.86
CA GLY A 308 -7.87 3.88 -18.02
C GLY A 308 -8.46 4.87 -16.99
N ASN A 309 -7.77 5.97 -16.76
CA ASN A 309 -8.12 7.02 -15.78
C ASN A 309 -8.65 8.30 -16.46
N GLU A 310 -8.87 8.25 -17.77
CA GLU A 310 -9.17 9.40 -18.63
C GLU A 310 -10.67 9.63 -18.85
N GLY A 311 -11.56 8.96 -18.09
CA GLY A 311 -13.01 9.07 -18.27
C GLY A 311 -13.58 10.49 -18.13
N HIS A 312 -12.83 11.40 -17.49
CA HIS A 312 -13.18 12.82 -17.38
C HIS A 312 -12.69 13.68 -18.58
N ARG A 313 -11.92 13.09 -19.50
CA ARG A 313 -11.27 13.78 -20.62
C ARG A 313 -12.04 13.59 -21.91
N LYS A 314 -12.02 14.62 -22.77
CA LYS A 314 -12.56 14.56 -24.14
C LYS A 314 -11.49 14.04 -25.10
N THR A 315 -11.02 12.81 -24.89
CA THR A 315 -9.91 12.20 -25.65
C THR A 315 -10.37 11.35 -26.84
N THR A 316 -11.68 11.10 -26.97
CA THR A 316 -12.24 10.34 -28.10
C THR A 316 -12.77 11.26 -29.18
N LEU A 317 -12.23 11.13 -30.39
CA LEU A 317 -12.86 11.67 -31.59
C LEU A 317 -13.92 10.70 -32.07
N THR A 318 -15.14 11.19 -32.27
CA THR A 318 -16.25 10.41 -32.84
C THR A 318 -16.65 11.00 -34.19
N GLY A 319 -17.08 10.15 -35.12
CA GLY A 319 -17.57 10.57 -36.42
C GLY A 319 -18.41 9.50 -37.09
N THR A 320 -19.20 9.91 -38.07
CA THR A 320 -19.99 9.00 -38.90
C THR A 320 -19.25 8.75 -40.21
N PHE A 321 -18.86 7.50 -40.45
CA PHE A 321 -18.17 7.11 -41.67
C PHE A 321 -19.17 6.61 -42.72
N ASN A 322 -19.10 7.15 -43.94
CA ASN A 322 -19.93 6.74 -45.08
C ASN A 322 -19.13 6.86 -46.40
N GLU A 323 -19.74 6.53 -47.54
CA GLU A 323 -19.05 6.59 -48.84
C GLU A 323 -18.47 7.97 -49.18
N ALA A 324 -19.10 9.06 -48.72
CA ALA A 324 -18.66 10.43 -48.92
C ALA A 324 -17.68 10.92 -47.85
N GLN A 325 -17.65 10.30 -46.67
CA GLN A 325 -16.82 10.70 -45.54
C GLN A 325 -16.13 9.48 -44.92
N LYS A 326 -14.98 9.12 -45.51
CA LYS A 326 -14.15 7.97 -45.08
C LYS A 326 -13.02 8.35 -44.13
N GLU A 327 -12.76 9.64 -43.97
CA GLU A 327 -11.60 10.15 -43.24
C GLU A 327 -12.03 11.24 -42.25
N ILE A 328 -11.36 11.31 -41.11
CA ILE A 328 -11.45 12.40 -40.15
C ILE A 328 -10.08 13.05 -40.08
N LYS A 329 -10.03 14.37 -40.29
CA LYS A 329 -8.81 15.15 -40.05
C LYS A 329 -8.78 15.57 -38.60
N SER A 330 -7.69 15.26 -37.90
CA SER A 330 -7.43 15.70 -36.53
C SER A 330 -6.06 16.39 -36.46
N TYR A 331 -5.89 17.25 -35.45
CA TYR A 331 -4.59 17.75 -35.06
C TYR A 331 -4.18 17.04 -33.77
N LEU A 332 -3.09 16.29 -33.82
CA LEU A 332 -2.48 15.76 -32.61
C LEU A 332 -1.75 16.90 -31.91
N VAL A 333 -2.18 17.23 -30.71
CA VAL A 333 -1.42 18.07 -29.79
C VAL A 333 -0.82 17.14 -28.76
N PRO A 334 0.49 16.84 -28.82
CA PRO A 334 1.15 16.04 -27.80
C PRO A 334 0.96 16.71 -26.43
N PRO A 335 0.58 15.97 -25.40
CA PRO A 335 0.41 16.51 -24.07
C PRO A 335 1.74 17.11 -23.57
N SER A 336 1.66 18.21 -22.81
CA SER A 336 2.85 18.95 -22.34
C SER A 336 3.60 18.24 -21.21
N TYR A 337 3.05 17.14 -20.69
CA TYR A 337 3.62 16.32 -19.64
C TYR A 337 3.45 14.84 -20.03
N ASP A 338 4.54 14.06 -19.94
CA ASP A 338 4.60 12.60 -20.17
C ASP A 338 3.76 11.76 -19.17
N ARG A 339 2.65 12.31 -18.66
CA ARG A 339 1.70 11.64 -17.74
C ARG A 339 0.36 11.31 -18.39
N ASP A 340 0.15 11.75 -19.62
CA ASP A 340 -1.04 11.42 -20.36
C ASP A 340 -0.77 10.13 -21.12
N ASN A 341 -1.13 9.01 -20.46
CA ASN A 341 -1.18 7.67 -21.04
C ASN A 341 -1.92 7.68 -22.36
#